data_AF-A0A961S0P5-F1
#
_entry.id   AF-A0A961S0P5-F1
#
_cell.length_a   1.000
_cell.length_b   1.000
_cell.length_c   1.000
_cell.angle_alpha   90.00
_cell.angle_beta   90.00
_cell.angle_gamma   90.00
#
_symmetry.space_group_name_H-M   'P 1'
#
loop_
_entity.id
_entity.type
_entity.pdbx_description
1 polymer ?
#
loop_
_entity_poly.entity_id
_entity_poly.type
_entity_poly.pdbx_seq_one_letter_code
_entity_poly.pdbx_strand_id
1 'polypeptide(L)' 'MRERVHLDATDWKILRELQRDGRITNVELAGKVGLSPPP' A
#
# COMPACT_ATOMS: atom_id res chain seq x y z
N MET A 1 -1.53 0.57 -26.59
CA MET A 1 -0.87 1.55 -25.69
C MET A 1 -0.97 1.01 -24.28
N ARG A 2 0.11 1.00 -23.48
CA ARG A 2 0.00 0.76 -22.04
C ARG A 2 -0.38 2.07 -21.37
N GLU A 3 -1.50 2.08 -20.68
CA GLU A 3 -1.92 3.21 -19.86
C GLU A 3 -0.96 3.32 -18.67
N ARG A 4 -0.39 4.51 -18.44
CA ARG A 4 0.46 4.75 -17.26
C ARG A 4 -0.46 4.92 -16.06
N VAL A 5 -0.39 4.00 -15.10
CA VAL A 5 -1.06 4.14 -13.81
C VAL A 5 -0.44 5.31 -13.07
N HIS A 6 -1.27 6.28 -12.68
CA HIS A 6 -0.86 7.36 -11.78
C HIS A 6 -1.02 6.86 -10.35
N LEU A 7 0.09 6.80 -9.61
CA LEU A 7 0.11 6.41 -8.21
C LEU A 7 0.08 7.66 -7.32
N ASP A 8 -0.84 7.68 -6.37
CA ASP A 8 -0.94 8.74 -5.39
C ASP A 8 0.03 8.55 -4.21
N ALA A 9 0.03 9.48 -3.26
CA ALA A 9 0.92 9.43 -2.11
C ALA A 9 0.69 8.18 -1.22
N THR A 10 -0.55 7.70 -1.15
CA THR A 10 -0.92 6.50 -0.39
C THR A 10 -0.40 5.25 -1.07
N ASP A 11 -0.54 5.15 -2.40
CA ASP A 11 0.00 4.03 -3.18
C ASP A 11 1.50 3.88 -2.98
N TRP A 12 2.25 4.99 -3.02
CA TRP A 12 3.69 4.98 -2.77
C TRP A 12 4.04 4.53 -1.36
N LYS A 13 3.21 4.90 -0.38
CA LYS A 13 3.38 4.46 1.00
C LYS A 13 3.12 2.95 1.14
N ILE A 14 2.09 2.43 0.48
CA ILE A 14 1.79 0.99 0.43
C ILE A 14 2.98 0.21 -0.17
N LEU A 15 3.46 0.64 -1.34
CA LEU A 15 4.59 -0.01 -2.01
C LEU A 15 5.85 -0.01 -1.13
N ARG A 16 6.13 1.09 -0.44
CA ARG A 16 7.27 1.19 0.49
C ARG A 16 7.16 0.20 1.65
N GLU A 17 5.99 0.09 2.26
CA GLU A 17 5.77 -0.82 3.39
C GLU A 17 5.84 -2.29 2.96
N LEU A 18 5.25 -2.64 1.81
CA LEU A 18 5.32 -3.99 1.22
C LEU A 18 6.75 -4.38 0.80
N GLN A 19 7.51 -3.45 0.22
CA GLN A 19 8.91 -3.70 -0.12
C GLN A 19 9.79 -3.88 1.12
N ARG A 20 9.50 -3.15 2.20
CA ARG A 20 10.21 -3.30 3.48
C ARG A 20 9.88 -4.63 4.16
N ASP A 21 8.62 -5.04 4.12
CA ASP A 21 8.12 -6.28 4.71
C ASP A 21 7.01 -6.90 3.87
N GLY A 22 7.38 -7.89 3.05
CA GLY A 22 6.43 -8.61 2.21
C GLY A 22 5.53 -9.60 2.96
N ARG A 23 5.71 -9.77 4.28
CA ARG A 23 4.87 -10.64 5.14
C ARG A 23 3.87 -9.85 5.99
N ILE A 24 3.85 -8.53 5.89
CA ILE A 24 2.90 -7.68 6.63
C ILE A 24 1.45 -8.06 6.30
N THR A 25 0.59 -8.12 7.31
CA THR A 25 -0.84 -8.36 7.09
C THR A 25 -1.53 -7.10 6.53
N ASN A 26 -2.67 -7.28 5.86
CA ASN A 26 -3.48 -6.15 5.37
C ASN A 26 -3.93 -5.22 6.50
N VAL A 27 -4.19 -5.76 7.70
CA VAL A 27 -4.59 -4.99 8.87
C VAL A 27 -3.44 -4.10 9.36
N GLU A 28 -2.25 -4.66 9.50
CA GLU A 28 -1.07 -3.91 9.91
C GLU A 28 -0.65 -2.88 8.86
N LEU A 29 -0.70 -3.24 7.58
CA LEU A 29 -0.42 -2.34 6.47
C LEU A 29 -1.38 -1.15 6.47
N ALA A 30 -2.69 -1.40 6.57
CA ALA A 30 -3.71 -0.37 6.61
C ALA A 30 -3.46 0.62 7.77
N GLY A 31 -3.14 0.10 8.97
CA GLY A 31 -2.77 0.93 10.12
C GLY A 31 -1.53 1.79 9.88
N LYS A 32 -0.50 1.26 9.22
CA LYS A 32 0.72 2.03 8.89
C LYS A 32 0.46 3.09 7.82
N VAL A 33 -0.42 2.82 6.86
CA VAL A 33 -0.72 3.77 5.77
C VAL A 33 -1.80 4.79 6.12
N GLY A 34 -2.62 4.55 7.15
CA GLY A 34 -3.71 5.44 7.57
C GLY A 34 -5.04 5.12 6.89
N LEU A 35 -5.23 3.87 6.46
CA LEU A 35 -6.45 3.37 5.84
C LEU A 35 -7.20 2.45 6.80
N SER A 36 -8.50 2.29 6.57
CA SER A 36 -9.25 1.19 7.17
C SER A 36 -8.88 -0.13 6.49
N PRO A 37 -8.69 -1.23 7.23
CA PRO A 37 -8.44 -2.51 6.61
C PRO A 37 -9.67 -2.99 5.82
N PRO A 38 -9.49 -3.68 4.69
CA PRO A 38 -10.57 -4.43 4.04
C PRO A 38 -11.04 -5.59 4.95
N PRO A 39 -12.31 -6.03 4.81
CA PRO A 39 -12.87 -7.15 5.58
C PRO A 39 -12.20 -8.49 5.28
#